data_AF-A0A941S2X5-F1
#
_entry.id   AF-A0A941S2X5-F1
#
_cell.length_a   1.000
_cell.length_b   1.000
_cell.length_c   1.000
_cell.angle_alpha   90.00
_cell.angle_beta   90.00
_cell.angle_gamma   90.00
#
_symmetry.space_group_name_H-M   'P 1'
#
loop_
_entity.id
_entity.type
_entity.pdbx_description
1 polymer ?
#
loop_
_entity_poly.entity_id
_entity_poly.type
_entity_poly.pdbx_seq_one_letter_code
_entity_poly.pdbx_strand_id
1 'polypeptide(L)'
;MPFSLPLTAALRKAGWQVKIYDAEGPDPPHVSIFRRGKKWRVSLLTGEFLYPGGTWREIDVDVRELIRREWVTLKIEWNKLHGKLNPIDDVEHRN
;
A
#
# COMPACT_ATOMS: atom_id res chain seq x y z
N MET A 1 -14.53 -4.82 -1.31
CA MET A 1 -13.46 -5.84 -1.39
C MET A 1 -12.12 -5.13 -1.36
N PRO A 2 -11.12 -5.64 -0.62
CA PRO A 2 -9.79 -5.04 -0.58
C PRO A 2 -9.07 -5.20 -1.91
N PHE A 3 -8.42 -4.15 -2.39
CA PHE A 3 -7.46 -4.27 -3.49
C PHE A 3 -6.23 -5.03 -2.99
N SER A 4 -5.74 -5.99 -3.78
CA SER A 4 -4.53 -6.76 -3.47
C SER A 4 -3.53 -6.59 -4.61
N LEU A 5 -2.35 -6.05 -4.30
CA LEU A 5 -1.31 -5.87 -5.29
C LEU A 5 -0.76 -7.25 -5.73
N PRO A 6 -0.71 -7.56 -7.04
CA PRO A 6 -0.21 -8.83 -7.51
C PRO A 6 1.28 -9.01 -7.19
N LEU A 7 1.59 -9.91 -6.25
CA LEU A 7 2.96 -10.29 -5.91
C LEU A 7 3.40 -11.53 -6.70
N THR A 8 4.71 -11.67 -6.93
CA THR A 8 5.29 -12.89 -7.50
C THR A 8 4.96 -14.11 -6.65
N ALA A 9 4.94 -15.30 -7.26
CA ALA A 9 4.67 -16.53 -6.52
C ALA A 9 5.67 -16.76 -5.37
N ALA A 10 6.93 -16.37 -5.58
CA ALA A 10 7.99 -16.44 -4.56
C ALA A 10 7.67 -15.56 -3.34
N LEU A 11 7.28 -14.29 -3.57
CA LEU A 11 6.93 -13.36 -2.49
C LEU A 11 5.69 -13.81 -1.71
N ARG A 12 4.67 -14.31 -2.42
CA ARG A 12 3.47 -14.89 -1.79
C ARG A 12 3.83 -16.10 -0.92
N LYS A 13 4.66 -17.01 -1.44
CA LYS A 13 5.12 -18.19 -0.68
C LYS A 13 5.97 -17.81 0.54
N ALA A 14 6.72 -16.71 0.45
CA ALA A 14 7.44 -16.14 1.59
C ALA A 14 6.53 -15.49 2.65
N GLY A 15 5.23 -15.38 2.37
CA GLY A 15 4.19 -14.89 3.26
C GLY A 15 3.92 -13.39 3.13
N TRP A 16 4.41 -12.74 2.07
CA TRP A 16 4.16 -11.32 1.81
C TRP A 16 2.78 -11.09 1.20
N GLN A 17 2.13 -9.99 1.60
CA GLN A 17 0.91 -9.47 0.97
C GLN A 17 0.94 -7.94 1.00
N VAL A 18 0.38 -7.29 -0.01
CA VAL A 18 0.23 -5.82 -0.09
C VAL A 18 -1.21 -5.52 -0.46
N LYS A 19 -1.92 -4.73 0.35
CA LYS A 19 -3.36 -4.55 0.25
C LYS A 19 -3.81 -3.12 0.58
N ILE A 20 -4.93 -2.71 -0.01
CA ILE A 20 -5.73 -1.55 0.41
C ILE A 20 -7.09 -2.09 0.84
N TYR A 21 -7.48 -1.86 2.08
CA TYR A 21 -8.77 -2.35 2.59
C TYR A 21 -9.90 -1.38 2.25
N ASP A 22 -11.11 -1.92 2.13
CA ASP A 22 -12.34 -1.16 1.87
C ASP A 22 -12.95 -0.53 3.14
N ALA A 23 -12.64 -1.07 4.31
CA ALA A 23 -13.10 -0.58 5.61
C ALA A 23 -11.93 -0.03 6.45
N GLU A 24 -11.09 0.82 5.86
CA GLU A 24 -10.13 1.59 6.66
C GLU A 24 -10.89 2.75 7.32
N GLY A 25 -10.62 2.98 8.61
CA GLY A 25 -11.28 4.03 9.39
C GLY A 25 -10.89 5.44 8.92
N PRO A 26 -10.91 6.47 9.78
CA PRO A 26 -10.45 7.82 9.43
C PRO A 26 -8.92 7.92 9.27
N ASP A 27 -8.26 6.82 8.89
CA ASP A 27 -6.82 6.78 8.66
C ASP A 27 -6.50 7.54 7.35
N PRO A 28 -5.32 8.20 7.29
CA PRO A 28 -4.87 8.84 6.06
C PRO A 28 -4.65 7.81 4.94
N PRO A 29 -4.64 8.24 3.66
CA PRO A 29 -4.46 7.33 2.53
C PRO A 29 -3.21 6.46 2.68
N HIS A 30 -3.36 5.15 2.65
CA HIS A 30 -2.26 4.23 2.91
C HIS A 30 -2.38 2.88 2.21
N VAL A 31 -1.25 2.19 2.11
CA VAL A 31 -1.18 0.79 1.72
C VAL A 31 -0.70 -0.04 2.91
N SER A 32 -1.35 -1.18 3.12
CA SER A 32 -1.01 -2.13 4.16
C SER A 32 -0.12 -3.25 3.60
N ILE A 33 1.05 -3.45 4.19
CA ILE A 33 2.00 -4.53 3.86
C ILE A 33 1.94 -5.56 4.99
N PHE A 34 1.87 -6.85 4.65
CA PHE A 34 1.79 -7.93 5.63
C PHE A 34 2.89 -8.94 5.42
N ARG A 35 3.38 -9.50 6.53
CA ARG A 35 4.20 -10.70 6.53
C ARG A 35 4.05 -11.46 7.85
N ARG A 36 3.56 -12.70 7.79
CA ARG A 36 3.54 -13.63 8.93
C ARG A 36 3.05 -12.99 10.26
N GLY A 37 1.91 -12.29 10.21
CA GLY A 37 1.30 -11.65 11.38
C GLY A 37 1.80 -10.23 11.69
N LYS A 38 2.86 -9.75 11.04
CA LYS A 38 3.23 -8.33 11.06
C LYS A 38 2.44 -7.56 10.00
N LYS A 39 2.01 -6.34 10.36
CA LYS A 39 1.37 -5.37 9.49
C LYS A 39 2.16 -4.07 9.54
N TRP A 40 2.51 -3.55 8.38
CA TRP A 40 3.02 -2.19 8.22
C TRP A 40 2.01 -1.38 7.41
N ARG A 41 1.92 -0.09 7.70
CA ARG A 41 1.08 0.85 6.97
C ARG A 41 1.96 1.94 6.42
N VAL A 42 1.89 2.18 5.12
CA VAL A 42 2.68 3.22 4.45
C VAL A 42 1.74 4.24 3.85
N SER A 43 1.90 5.50 4.23
CA SER A 43 1.18 6.65 3.67
C SER A 43 1.39 6.73 2.17
N LEU A 44 0.30 6.73 1.41
CA LEU A 44 0.33 6.95 -0.04
C LEU A 44 0.62 8.42 -0.39
N LEU A 45 0.46 9.34 0.56
CA LEU A 45 0.77 10.77 0.39
C LEU A 45 2.26 11.05 0.59
N THR A 46 2.85 10.54 1.67
CA THR A 46 4.22 10.89 2.09
C THR A 46 5.24 9.78 1.85
N GLY A 47 4.81 8.52 1.65
CA GLY A 47 5.70 7.36 1.58
C GLY A 47 6.27 6.92 2.94
N GLU A 48 5.79 7.50 4.03
CA GLU A 48 6.25 7.22 5.39
C GLU A 48 5.38 6.16 6.10
N PHE A 49 5.94 5.51 7.11
CA PHE A 49 5.21 4.51 7.89
C PHE A 49 4.29 5.17 8.92
N LEU A 50 3.02 4.74 8.94
CA LEU A 50 2.04 5.14 9.95
C LEU A 50 2.18 4.30 11.22
N TYR A 51 1.72 4.82 12.37
CA TYR A 51 1.75 4.14 13.67
C TYR A 51 1.20 2.69 13.58
N PRO A 52 1.81 1.67 14.23
CA PRO A 52 2.95 1.74 15.17
C PRO A 52 4.32 2.00 14.52
N GLY A 53 4.34 2.30 13.22
CA GLY A 53 5.55 2.67 12.48
C GLY A 53 6.16 1.48 11.75
N GLY A 54 7.47 1.57 11.51
CA GLY A 54 8.25 0.57 10.81
C GLY A 54 9.33 1.21 9.96
N THR A 55 10.09 0.36 9.28
CA THR A 55 11.09 0.85 8.32
C THR A 55 11.09 -0.01 7.07
N TRP A 56 11.41 0.63 5.94
CA TRP A 56 11.62 -0.05 4.67
C TRP A 56 12.68 -1.17 4.76
N ARG A 57 13.61 -1.11 5.74
CA ARG A 57 14.58 -2.18 5.97
C ARG A 57 13.96 -3.51 6.44
N GLU A 58 12.76 -3.48 7.02
CA GLU A 58 12.02 -4.70 7.41
C GLU A 58 11.29 -5.33 6.22
N ILE A 59 11.13 -4.58 5.14
CA ILE A 59 10.41 -4.99 3.94
C ILE A 59 11.38 -5.56 2.91
N ASP A 60 11.01 -6.70 2.32
CA ASP A 60 11.79 -7.33 1.26
C ASP A 60 12.05 -6.34 0.11
N VAL A 61 13.25 -6.40 -0.48
CA VAL A 61 13.65 -5.46 -1.54
C VAL A 61 12.72 -5.55 -2.75
N ASP A 62 12.28 -6.75 -3.13
CA ASP A 62 11.41 -6.93 -4.28
C ASP A 62 10.01 -6.40 -4.02
N VAL A 63 9.53 -6.49 -2.77
CA VAL A 63 8.26 -5.88 -2.34
C VAL A 63 8.35 -4.36 -2.40
N ARG A 64 9.47 -3.78 -1.96
CA ARG A 64 9.70 -2.33 -2.03
C ARG A 64 9.71 -1.81 -3.46
N GLU A 65 10.48 -2.45 -4.33
CA GLU A 65 10.57 -2.06 -5.74
C GLU A 65 9.22 -2.20 -6.44
N LEU A 66 8.46 -3.26 -6.13
CA LEU A 66 7.12 -3.44 -6.66
C LEU A 66 6.17 -2.32 -6.20
N ILE A 67 6.16 -1.99 -4.90
CA ILE A 67 5.33 -0.89 -4.38
C ILE A 67 5.72 0.44 -5.03
N ARG A 68 7.03 0.70 -5.20
CA ARG A 68 7.52 1.92 -5.85
C ARG A 68 7.07 2.00 -7.31
N ARG A 69 7.14 0.89 -8.05
CA ARG A 69 6.71 0.83 -9.45
C ARG A 69 5.20 1.03 -9.59
N GLU A 70 4.43 0.43 -8.69
CA GLU A 70 2.96 0.44 -8.73
C GLU A 70 2.37 1.58 -7.89
N TRP A 71 3.17 2.58 -7.48
CA TRP A 71 2.74 3.63 -6.55
C TRP A 71 1.53 4.41 -7.06
N VAL A 72 1.54 4.77 -8.35
CA VAL A 72 0.42 5.46 -9.00
C VAL A 72 -0.83 4.57 -9.03
N THR A 73 -0.67 3.28 -9.37
CA THR A 73 -1.75 2.29 -9.34
C THR A 73 -2.37 2.21 -7.94
N LEU A 74 -1.55 2.15 -6.88
CA LEU A 74 -2.03 2.11 -5.50
C LEU A 74 -2.85 3.36 -5.14
N LYS A 75 -2.43 4.55 -5.57
CA LYS A 75 -3.21 5.79 -5.38
C LYS A 75 -4.54 5.76 -6.13
N ILE A 76 -4.54 5.28 -7.38
CA ILE A 76 -5.77 5.14 -8.18
C ILE A 76 -6.74 4.18 -7.51
N GLU A 77 -6.27 3.01 -7.06
CA GLU A 77 -7.10 2.02 -6.38
C GLU A 77 -7.60 2.51 -5.03
N TRP A 78 -6.79 3.28 -4.30
CA TRP A 78 -7.24 4.01 -3.11
C TRP A 78 -8.41 4.93 -3.46
N ASN A 79 -8.25 5.81 -4.46
CA ASN A 79 -9.30 6.75 -4.85
C ASN A 79 -10.58 6.04 -5.36
N LYS A 80 -10.46 4.88 -6.02
CA LYS A 80 -11.63 4.08 -6.40
C LYS A 80 -12.40 3.56 -5.19
N LEU A 81 -11.70 3.15 -4.13
CA LEU A 81 -12.31 2.60 -2.92
C LEU A 81 -12.81 3.70 -1.97
N HIS A 82 -12.03 4.77 -1.79
CA HIS A 82 -12.18 5.75 -0.70
C HIS A 82 -12.31 7.20 -1.18
N GLY A 83 -12.20 7.49 -2.48
CA GLY A 83 -12.08 8.85 -3.01
C GLY A 83 -13.27 9.76 -2.73
N LYS A 84 -14.43 9.23 -2.34
CA LYS A 84 -15.58 10.04 -1.89
C LYS A 84 -15.36 10.68 -0.51
N LEU A 85 -14.57 10.06 0.35
CA LEU A 85 -14.38 10.48 1.74
C LEU A 85 -12.94 10.95 2.02
N ASN A 86 -11.96 10.34 1.37
CA ASN A 86 -10.54 10.59 1.61
C ASN A 86 -9.73 10.46 0.30
N PRO A 87 -9.88 11.39 -0.65
CA PRO A 87 -9.18 11.34 -1.92
C PRO A 87 -7.70 11.69 -1.78
N ILE A 88 -6.92 11.21 -2.75
CA ILE A 88 -5.56 11.64 -3.06
C ILE A 88 -5.64 12.53 -4.30
N ASP A 89 -5.39 13.82 -4.15
CA ASP A 89 -5.58 14.81 -5.23
C ASP A 89 -4.40 14.87 -6.22
N ASP A 90 -3.21 14.39 -5.85
CA ASP A 90 -1.98 14.50 -6.64
C ASP A 90 -1.74 13.32 -7.61
N VAL A 91 -2.78 12.61 -8.03
CA VAL A 91 -2.66 11.55 -9.06
C VAL A 91 -2.48 12.19 -10.44
N GLU A 92 -1.43 12.99 -10.61
CA GLU A 92 -1.07 13.54 -11.91
C GLU A 92 -0.64 12.41 -12.84
N HIS A 93 -1.35 12.31 -13.96
CA HIS A 93 -0.92 11.52 -15.11
C HIS A 93 0.38 12.13 -15.62
N ARG A 94 1.53 11.52 -15.29
CA ARG A 94 2.71 11.72 -16.12
C ARG A 94 2.49 10.99 -17.43
N ASN A 95 2.07 11.77 -18.43
CA ASN A 95 2.15 11.43 -19.86
C ASN A 95 3.58 11.02 -20.25
#